data_AF-A0A937K9R2-F1
#
_entry.id   AF-A0A937K9R2-F1
#
_cell.length_a   1.000
_cell.length_b   1.000
_cell.length_c   1.000
_cell.angle_alpha   90.00
_cell.angle_beta   90.00
_cell.angle_gamma   90.00
#
_symmetry.space_group_name_H-M   'P 1'
#
loop_
_entity.id
_entity.type
_entity.pdbx_description
1 polymer ?
#
loop_
_entity_poly.entity_id
_entity_poly.type
_entity_poly.pdbx_seq_one_letter_code
_entity_poly.pdbx_strand_id
1 'polypeptide(L)'
;MIRTLALLALTLPATVHAEGARMVLDCADADGAARSFTFDPVETDELGAGRITVGADATPGIAGGFFGPWSWTADDTTHTLMVSGNDDGGFPVLLHTLDTATDPFTSNLTEYTCEAPS
;
A
#
# COMPACT_ATOMS: atom_id res chain seq x y z
N MET A 1 -57.67 24.94 0.04
CA MET A 1 -56.96 23.73 -0.40
C MET A 1 -55.64 24.15 -0.99
N ILE A 2 -54.54 23.77 -0.35
CA ILE A 2 -53.16 24.17 -0.66
C ILE A 2 -52.61 23.22 -1.73
N ARG A 3 -52.07 23.74 -2.83
CA ARG A 3 -51.31 22.95 -3.82
C ARG A 3 -49.88 23.48 -3.88
N THR A 4 -49.03 22.86 -3.08
CA THR A 4 -47.58 22.98 -3.05
C THR A 4 -47.01 22.31 -4.31
N LEU A 5 -46.32 23.05 -5.19
CA LEU A 5 -45.51 22.46 -6.25
C LEU A 5 -44.13 22.12 -5.69
N ALA A 6 -43.77 20.85 -5.80
CA ALA A 6 -42.51 20.28 -5.36
C ALA A 6 -41.34 20.74 -6.25
N LEU A 7 -40.28 21.27 -5.63
CA LEU A 7 -38.95 21.36 -6.23
C LEU A 7 -38.35 19.95 -6.27
N LEU A 8 -38.18 19.38 -7.47
CA LEU A 8 -37.25 18.26 -7.69
C LEU A 8 -35.93 18.84 -8.19
N ALA A 9 -35.05 19.20 -7.27
CA ALA A 9 -33.63 19.34 -7.55
C ALA A 9 -33.02 17.93 -7.57
N LEU A 10 -32.80 17.37 -8.76
CA LEU A 10 -31.96 16.17 -8.92
C LEU A 10 -30.50 16.59 -8.77
N THR A 11 -30.00 16.66 -7.54
CA THR A 11 -28.56 16.53 -7.30
C THR A 11 -28.24 15.04 -7.40
N LEU A 12 -27.79 14.59 -8.57
CA LEU A 12 -27.20 13.25 -8.68
C LEU A 12 -26.03 13.19 -7.69
N PRO A 13 -25.91 12.11 -6.89
CA PRO A 13 -24.67 11.86 -6.18
C PRO A 13 -23.59 11.68 -7.23
N ALA A 14 -22.61 12.59 -7.25
CA ALA A 14 -21.35 12.30 -7.90
C ALA A 14 -20.82 11.03 -7.25
N THR A 15 -20.85 9.92 -7.98
CA THR A 15 -20.06 8.75 -7.63
C THR A 15 -18.61 9.18 -7.73
N VAL A 16 -18.08 9.70 -6.62
CA VAL A 16 -16.65 9.66 -6.32
C VAL A 16 -16.27 8.21 -6.55
N HIS A 17 -15.58 7.95 -7.66
CA HIS A 17 -14.90 6.69 -7.85
C HIS A 17 -13.94 6.60 -6.68
N ALA A 18 -14.11 5.56 -5.85
CA ALA A 18 -13.26 5.34 -4.71
C ALA A 18 -11.79 5.39 -5.19
N GLU A 19 -11.03 6.36 -4.67
CA GLU A 19 -9.58 6.23 -4.58
C GLU A 19 -9.32 4.84 -3.98
N GLY A 20 -8.37 4.09 -4.58
CA GLY A 20 -8.23 2.65 -4.35
C GLY A 20 -8.30 2.25 -2.88
N ALA A 21 -8.86 1.07 -2.59
CA ALA A 21 -8.98 0.61 -1.21
C ALA A 21 -7.60 0.55 -0.54
N ARG A 22 -7.49 1.14 0.66
CA ARG A 22 -6.32 0.96 1.52
C ARG A 22 -5.98 -0.51 1.63
N MET A 23 -4.71 -0.83 1.42
CA MET A 23 -4.18 -2.17 1.55
C MET A 23 -3.34 -2.30 2.80
N VAL A 24 -3.55 -3.38 3.54
CA VAL A 24 -2.79 -3.73 4.74
C VAL A 24 -2.26 -5.15 4.55
N LEU A 25 -0.94 -5.31 4.66
CA LEU A 25 -0.27 -6.60 4.65
C LEU A 25 0.21 -6.90 6.05
N ASP A 26 -0.46 -7.84 6.72
CA ASP A 26 -0.05 -8.33 8.02
C ASP A 26 0.85 -9.55 7.83
N CYS A 27 2.09 -9.42 8.31
CA CYS A 27 3.15 -10.36 8.02
C CYS A 27 3.88 -10.78 9.29
N ALA A 28 4.63 -11.88 9.20
CA ALA A 28 5.57 -12.31 10.22
C ALA A 28 6.94 -12.60 9.60
N ASP A 29 8.02 -12.29 10.32
CA ASP A 29 9.37 -12.73 9.94
C ASP A 29 9.62 -14.20 10.28
N ALA A 30 10.82 -14.70 9.98
CA ALA A 30 11.21 -16.08 10.25
C ALA A 30 11.18 -16.46 11.75
N ASP A 31 11.29 -15.49 12.65
CA ASP A 31 11.21 -15.68 14.10
C ASP A 31 9.77 -15.55 14.64
N GLY A 32 8.80 -15.25 13.76
CA GLY A 32 7.39 -15.06 14.10
C GLY A 32 7.06 -13.66 14.62
N ALA A 33 7.95 -12.69 14.49
CA ALA A 33 7.68 -11.31 14.89
C ALA A 33 6.73 -10.65 13.89
N ALA A 34 5.60 -10.17 14.40
CA ALA A 34 4.57 -9.54 13.57
C ALA A 34 5.03 -8.18 13.03
N ARG A 35 4.71 -7.92 11.76
CA ARG A 35 4.95 -6.65 11.07
C ARG A 35 3.83 -6.37 10.09
N SER A 36 3.29 -5.15 10.12
CA SER A 36 2.24 -4.70 9.20
C SER A 36 2.77 -3.65 8.24
N PHE A 37 2.41 -3.76 6.96
CA PHE A 37 2.66 -2.75 5.93
C PHE A 37 1.32 -2.17 5.47
N THR A 38 1.14 -0.86 5.64
CA THR A 38 -0.05 -0.14 5.15
C THR A 38 0.31 0.66 3.92
N PHE A 39 -0.53 0.57 2.89
CA PHE A 39 -0.45 1.35 1.66
C PHE A 39 -1.80 1.99 1.36
N ASP A 40 -1.82 3.32 1.33
CA ASP A 40 -3.00 4.11 1.00
C ASP A 40 -2.83 4.72 -0.40
N PRO A 41 -3.71 4.43 -1.38
CA PRO A 41 -3.64 5.04 -2.70
C PRO A 41 -3.85 6.55 -2.67
N VAL A 42 -3.02 7.28 -3.42
CA VAL A 42 -3.18 8.72 -3.65
C VAL A 42 -3.63 8.98 -5.09
N GLU A 43 -2.94 8.35 -6.04
CA GLU A 43 -3.24 8.46 -7.47
C GLU A 43 -2.73 7.19 -8.15
N THR A 44 -3.62 6.20 -8.28
CA THR A 44 -3.30 4.90 -8.90
C THR A 44 -4.16 4.65 -10.12
N ASP A 45 -3.62 3.91 -11.08
CA ASP A 45 -4.37 3.42 -12.24
C ASP A 45 -5.26 2.21 -11.89
N GLU A 46 -5.92 1.64 -12.90
CA GLU A 46 -6.80 0.48 -12.76
C GLU A 46 -6.08 -0.81 -12.34
N LEU A 47 -4.74 -0.83 -12.40
CA LEU A 47 -3.89 -1.95 -11.98
C LEU A 47 -3.26 -1.71 -10.60
N GLY A 48 -3.62 -0.60 -9.94
CA GLY A 48 -3.08 -0.21 -8.63
C GLY A 48 -1.67 0.36 -8.70
N ALA A 49 -1.16 0.68 -9.89
CA ALA A 49 0.15 1.30 -10.05
C ALA A 49 0.04 2.82 -9.94
N GLY A 50 0.99 3.46 -9.27
CA GLY A 50 0.98 4.91 -9.11
C GLY A 50 1.42 5.38 -7.73
N ARG A 51 0.98 6.58 -7.35
CA ARG A 51 1.37 7.24 -6.10
C ARG A 51 0.55 6.70 -4.93
N ILE A 52 1.25 6.40 -3.85
CA ILE A 52 0.69 5.91 -2.58
C ILE A 52 1.31 6.66 -1.41
N THR A 53 0.74 6.48 -0.22
CA THR A 53 1.39 6.77 1.05
C THR A 53 1.56 5.49 1.87
N VAL A 54 2.65 5.41 2.64
CA VAL A 54 3.06 4.21 3.37
C VAL A 54 3.05 4.47 4.87
N GLY A 55 2.44 3.55 5.62
CA GLY A 55 2.41 3.57 7.09
C GLY A 55 1.59 4.71 7.69
N ALA A 56 1.66 4.85 9.02
CA ALA A 56 0.88 5.83 9.77
C ALA A 56 1.31 7.29 9.50
N ASP A 57 2.58 7.49 9.15
CA ASP A 57 3.16 8.80 8.86
C ASP A 57 2.86 9.28 7.43
N ALA A 58 2.13 8.46 6.65
CA ALA A 58 1.78 8.72 5.27
C ALA A 58 3.00 9.07 4.39
N THR A 59 4.10 8.32 4.55
CA THR A 59 5.34 8.52 3.80
C THR A 59 5.09 8.35 2.31
N PRO A 60 5.45 9.32 1.44
CA PRO A 60 5.25 9.19 0.01
C PRO A 60 5.95 7.96 -0.58
N GLY A 61 5.22 7.20 -1.40
CA GLY A 61 5.74 6.03 -2.07
C GLY A 61 5.14 5.83 -3.47
N ILE A 62 5.60 4.77 -4.13
CA ILE A 62 5.12 4.32 -5.44
C ILE A 62 4.76 2.84 -5.35
N ALA A 63 3.59 2.49 -5.89
CA ALA A 63 3.21 1.11 -6.18
C ALA A 63 3.45 0.81 -7.67
N GLY A 64 4.03 -0.36 -7.96
CA GLY A 64 4.09 -0.93 -9.31
C GLY A 64 2.80 -1.67 -9.74
N GLY A 65 1.86 -1.86 -8.81
CA GLY A 65 0.58 -2.52 -9.00
C GLY A 65 -0.03 -2.97 -7.66
N PHE A 66 -1.19 -3.63 -7.71
CA PHE A 66 -1.88 -4.16 -6.51
C PHE A 66 -1.05 -5.17 -5.70
N PHE A 67 -0.08 -5.82 -6.32
CA PHE A 67 0.80 -6.81 -5.67
C PHE A 67 2.26 -6.36 -5.67
N GLY A 68 2.47 -5.04 -5.72
CA GLY A 68 3.77 -4.42 -5.67
C GLY A 68 4.50 -4.40 -7.02
N PRO A 69 5.82 -4.11 -7.01
CA PRO A 69 6.59 -3.70 -5.84
C PRO A 69 6.07 -2.40 -5.22
N TRP A 70 6.26 -2.23 -3.91
CA TRP A 70 6.00 -0.96 -3.23
C TRP A 70 7.31 -0.36 -2.77
N SER A 71 7.59 0.87 -3.17
CA SER A 71 8.83 1.55 -2.85
C SER A 71 8.57 2.88 -2.17
N TRP A 72 9.32 3.18 -1.12
CA TRP A 72 9.28 4.46 -0.40
C TRP A 72 10.66 4.76 0.20
N THR A 73 10.90 6.02 0.54
CA THR A 73 12.13 6.42 1.23
C THR A 73 11.77 7.06 2.56
N ALA A 74 12.37 6.58 3.64
CA ALA A 74 12.24 7.12 4.99
C ALA A 74 13.64 7.19 5.61
N ASP A 75 13.97 8.29 6.29
CA ASP A 75 15.25 8.47 7.00
C ASP A 75 16.48 8.07 6.16
N ASP A 76 16.57 8.59 4.93
CA ASP A 76 17.64 8.31 3.94
C ASP A 76 17.80 6.83 3.52
N THR A 77 16.87 5.97 3.94
CA THR A 77 16.78 4.57 3.58
C THR A 77 15.67 4.36 2.56
N THR A 78 16.03 3.80 1.41
CA THR A 78 15.04 3.36 0.43
C THR A 78 14.58 1.95 0.77
N HIS A 79 13.27 1.78 0.89
CA HIS A 79 12.61 0.52 1.13
C HIS A 79 11.89 0.07 -0.14
N THR A 80 11.97 -1.22 -0.47
CA THR A 80 11.19 -1.83 -1.54
C THR A 80 10.65 -3.18 -1.06
N LEU A 81 9.33 -3.29 -0.99
CA LEU A 81 8.63 -4.53 -0.65
C LEU A 81 8.16 -5.22 -1.94
N MET A 82 8.52 -6.49 -2.10
CA MET A 82 8.21 -7.28 -3.31
C MET A 82 7.58 -8.60 -2.92
N VAL A 83 6.59 -9.06 -3.66
CA VAL A 83 6.13 -10.46 -3.57
C VAL A 83 7.22 -11.37 -4.13
N SER A 84 7.69 -12.34 -3.34
CA SER A 84 8.80 -13.24 -3.71
C SER A 84 8.33 -14.63 -4.17
N GLY A 85 7.03 -14.94 -4.04
CA GLY A 85 6.46 -16.22 -4.45
C GLY A 85 5.02 -16.40 -3.96
N ASN A 86 4.56 -17.65 -3.96
CA ASN A 86 3.28 -18.07 -3.37
C ASN A 86 3.53 -19.36 -2.58
N ASP A 87 3.08 -19.42 -1.33
CA ASP A 87 3.16 -20.61 -0.48
C ASP A 87 1.75 -20.97 0.03
N ASP A 88 1.52 -22.23 0.39
CA ASP A 88 0.20 -22.76 0.73
C ASP A 88 -0.38 -22.20 2.06
N GLY A 89 0.38 -21.36 2.78
CA GLY A 89 0.02 -20.76 4.07
C GLY A 89 0.06 -19.23 4.14
N GLY A 90 0.28 -18.55 3.01
CA GLY A 90 0.46 -17.10 2.93
C GLY A 90 1.30 -16.73 1.70
N PHE A 91 1.45 -15.45 1.39
CA PHE A 91 2.34 -15.06 0.29
C PHE A 91 3.64 -14.48 0.84
N PRO A 92 4.80 -15.06 0.47
CA PRO A 92 6.08 -14.55 0.90
C PRO A 92 6.38 -13.20 0.23
N VAL A 93 6.93 -12.29 1.02
CA VAL A 93 7.41 -10.99 0.56
C VAL A 93 8.85 -10.78 1.01
N LEU A 94 9.56 -9.96 0.24
CA LEU A 94 10.94 -9.58 0.48
C LEU A 94 10.99 -8.06 0.65
N LEU A 95 11.40 -7.61 1.84
CA LEU A 95 11.71 -6.21 2.09
C LEU A 95 13.20 -5.98 1.82
N HIS A 96 13.49 -5.24 0.76
CA HIS A 96 14.81 -4.68 0.51
C HIS A 96 14.93 -3.31 1.18
N THR A 97 16.04 -3.07 1.86
CA THR A 97 16.41 -1.78 2.43
C THR A 97 17.79 -1.39 1.92
N LEU A 98 17.90 -0.17 1.43
CA LEU A 98 19.13 0.44 0.94
C LEU A 98 19.35 1.76 1.67
N ASP A 99 20.29 1.77 2.60
CA ASP A 99 20.73 2.96 3.32
C ASP A 99 21.91 3.59 2.58
N THR A 100 21.69 4.82 2.11
CA THR A 100 22.69 5.60 1.36
C THR A 100 23.42 6.63 2.21
N ALA A 101 23.07 6.74 3.50
CA ALA A 101 23.74 7.63 4.45
C ALA A 101 25.02 7.03 5.05
N THR A 102 25.24 5.71 4.91
CA THR A 102 26.45 5.02 5.38
C THR A 102 27.54 4.93 4.31
N ASP A 103 28.81 4.82 4.72
CA ASP A 103 29.93 4.50 3.81
C ASP A 103 30.70 3.27 4.34
N PRO A 104 30.67 2.12 3.64
CA PRO A 104 29.92 1.88 2.40
C PRO A 104 28.39 1.90 2.62
N PHE A 105 27.62 2.09 1.55
CA PHE A 105 26.17 1.92 1.59
C PHE A 105 25.81 0.55 2.14
N THR A 106 24.79 0.49 3.01
CA THR A 106 24.31 -0.79 3.53
C THR A 106 23.05 -1.23 2.81
N SER A 107 22.98 -2.53 2.52
CA SER A 107 21.86 -3.16 1.82
C SER A 107 21.46 -4.41 2.58
N ASN A 108 20.18 -4.50 2.97
CA ASN A 108 19.65 -5.65 3.70
C ASN A 108 18.37 -6.17 3.03
N LEU A 109 18.19 -7.49 3.11
CA LEU A 109 17.02 -8.21 2.62
C LEU A 109 16.40 -8.94 3.80
N THR A 110 15.12 -8.69 4.04
CA THR A 110 14.36 -9.35 5.11
C THR A 110 13.15 -10.04 4.50
N GLU A 111 13.03 -11.33 4.78
CA GLU A 111 11.89 -12.15 4.34
C GLU A 111 10.76 -12.05 5.36
N TYR A 112 9.54 -11.95 4.85
CA TYR A 112 8.32 -12.06 5.63
C TYR A 112 7.33 -12.98 4.92
N THR A 113 6.44 -13.61 5.68
CA THR A 113 5.25 -14.27 5.14
C THR A 113 4.04 -13.45 5.53
N CYS A 114 3.26 -12.99 4.56
CA CYS A 114 2.06 -12.20 4.78
C CYS A 114 0.79 -13.03 4.63
N GLU A 115 -0.24 -12.68 5.39
CA GLU A 115 -1.59 -13.19 5.17
C GLU A 115 -2.11 -12.69 3.82
N ALA A 116 -2.77 -13.56 3.05
CA ALA A 116 -3.35 -13.17 1.76
C ALA A 116 -4.33 -11.99 1.95
N PRO A 117 -4.29 -10.95 1.08
CA PRO A 117 -5.22 -9.84 1.22
C PRO A 117 -6.64 -10.35 0.97
N SER A 118 -7.54 -10.16 1.95
CA SER A 118 -8.94 -10.61 1.90
C SER A 118 -9.85 -9.70 1.07
#